data_AF-A0A6G3XGQ4-F1
#
_entry.id   AF-A0A6G3XGQ4-F1
#
_cell.length_a   1.000
_cell.length_b   1.000
_cell.length_c   1.000
_cell.angle_alpha   90.00
_cell.angle_beta   90.00
_cell.angle_gamma   90.00
#
_symmetry.space_group_name_H-M   'P 1'
#
loop_
_entity.id
_entity.type
_entity.pdbx_description
1 polymer ?
#
loop_
_entity_poly.entity_id
_entity_poly.type
_entity_poly.pdbx_seq_one_letter_code
_entity_poly.pdbx_strand_id
1 'polypeptide(L)'
;VLVALTARQLNRGAKIVAAVREEENAPLLRQSGADAVITSASAAGRLLGLSVLSPSAGTVMEDLIQQGSGLDLVERPVIKAEVGKNVRETDDLVVSVLR
;
A
#
# COMPACT_ATOMS: atom_id res chain seq x y z
N VAL A 1 -1.65 12.15 -16.30
CA VAL A 1 -3.12 12.29 -16.16
C VAL A 1 -3.87 11.61 -17.31
N LEU A 2 -3.71 12.04 -18.58
CA LEU A 2 -4.43 11.46 -19.72
C LEU A 2 -4.32 9.93 -19.84
N VAL A 3 -3.14 9.35 -19.59
CA VAL A 3 -2.95 7.89 -19.62
C VAL A 3 -3.88 7.16 -18.64
N ALA A 4 -4.08 7.69 -17.42
CA ALA A 4 -4.97 7.09 -16.43
C ALA A 4 -6.44 7.18 -16.87
N LEU A 5 -6.83 8.32 -17.46
CA LEU A 5 -8.17 8.51 -18.03
C LEU A 5 -8.44 7.52 -19.17
N THR A 6 -7.51 7.40 -20.12
CA THR A 6 -7.64 6.45 -21.24
C THR A 6 -7.71 5.01 -20.75
N ALA A 7 -6.85 4.62 -19.79
CA ALA A 7 -6.88 3.29 -19.20
C ALA A 7 -8.24 3.00 -18.53
N ARG A 8 -8.81 3.98 -17.81
CA ARG A 8 -10.13 3.85 -17.19
C ARG A 8 -11.27 3.77 -18.20
N GLN A 9 -11.18 4.53 -19.30
CA GLN A 9 -12.17 4.48 -20.38
C GLN A 9 -12.17 3.12 -21.10
N LEU A 10 -10.98 2.53 -21.29
CA LEU A 10 -10.83 1.21 -21.90
C LEU A 10 -11.34 0.08 -20.98
N ASN A 11 -11.11 0.19 -19.67
CA ASN A 11 -11.58 -0.80 -18.70
C ASN A 11 -12.00 -0.16 -17.37
N ARG A 12 -13.31 -0.13 -17.13
CA ARG A 12 -13.88 0.41 -15.89
C ARG A 12 -13.61 -0.45 -14.65
N GLY A 13 -13.27 -1.73 -14.82
CA GLY A 13 -13.00 -2.66 -13.71
C GLY A 13 -11.52 -2.90 -13.42
N ALA A 14 -10.61 -2.41 -14.25
CA ALA A 14 -9.17 -2.58 -14.01
C ALA A 14 -8.71 -1.78 -12.77
N LYS A 15 -7.83 -2.37 -11.96
CA LYS A 15 -7.16 -1.65 -10.87
C LYS A 15 -6.03 -0.79 -11.44
N ILE A 16 -6.13 0.52 -11.30
CA ILE A 16 -5.18 1.50 -11.83
C ILE A 16 -4.38 2.10 -10.67
N VAL A 17 -3.09 1.78 -10.62
CA VAL A 17 -2.13 2.39 -9.69
C VAL A 17 -1.21 3.31 -10.49
N ALA A 18 -1.11 4.58 -10.11
CA ALA A 18 -0.29 5.56 -10.80
C ALA A 18 0.76 6.18 -9.86
N ALA A 19 2.00 6.27 -10.32
CA ALA A 19 3.02 7.07 -9.65
C ALA A 19 2.98 8.52 -10.13
N VAL A 20 3.21 9.48 -9.23
CA VAL A 20 3.24 10.91 -9.54
C VAL A 20 4.45 11.59 -8.89
N ARG A 21 5.05 12.54 -9.61
CA ARG A 21 6.16 13.35 -9.10
C ARG A 21 5.64 14.57 -8.35
N GLU A 22 4.82 15.39 -9.02
CA GLU A 22 4.23 16.60 -8.46
C GLU A 22 2.97 16.27 -7.65
N GLU A 23 2.95 16.62 -6.38
CA GLU A 23 1.84 16.29 -5.46
C GLU A 23 0.51 16.93 -5.88
N GLU A 24 0.56 18.10 -6.50
CA GLU A 24 -0.60 18.81 -7.07
C GLU A 24 -1.37 17.99 -8.13
N ASN A 25 -0.70 17.04 -8.78
CA ASN A 25 -1.32 16.19 -9.80
C ASN A 25 -2.00 14.95 -9.21
N ALA A 26 -1.81 14.66 -7.92
CA ALA A 26 -2.41 13.49 -7.28
C ALA A 26 -3.97 13.54 -7.29
N PRO A 27 -4.63 14.67 -6.97
CA PRO A 27 -6.08 14.79 -7.10
C PRO A 27 -6.57 14.58 -8.54
N LEU A 28 -5.86 15.11 -9.53
CA LEU A 28 -6.21 14.98 -10.95
C LEU A 28 -6.12 13.52 -11.42
N LEU A 29 -5.12 12.77 -10.97
CA LEU A 29 -4.99 11.34 -11.27
C LEU A 29 -6.14 10.52 -10.66
N ARG A 30 -6.50 10.80 -9.40
CA ARG A 30 -7.67 10.15 -8.76
C ARG A 30 -8.96 10.47 -9.49
N GLN A 31 -9.20 11.73 -9.84
CA GLN A 31 -10.37 12.15 -10.64
C GLN A 31 -10.38 11.51 -12.04
N SER A 32 -9.21 11.24 -12.61
CA SER A 32 -9.07 10.56 -13.90
C SER A 32 -9.31 9.04 -13.83
N GLY A 33 -9.58 8.50 -12.63
CA GLY A 33 -9.92 7.09 -12.44
C GLY A 33 -8.79 6.21 -11.93
N ALA A 34 -7.69 6.76 -11.42
CA ALA A 34 -6.70 5.99 -10.67
C ALA A 34 -7.25 5.59 -9.28
N ASP A 35 -7.19 4.30 -8.96
CA ASP A 35 -7.63 3.75 -7.67
C ASP A 35 -6.63 4.05 -6.56
N ALA A 36 -5.34 4.08 -6.90
CA ALA A 36 -4.27 4.49 -6.00
C ALA A 36 -3.28 5.40 -6.72
N VAL A 37 -2.82 6.43 -6.00
CA VAL A 37 -1.79 7.35 -6.49
C VAL A 37 -0.65 7.40 -5.48
N ILE A 38 0.55 7.06 -5.95
CA ILE A 38 1.77 7.01 -5.15
C ILE A 38 2.62 8.22 -5.50
N THR A 39 2.76 9.15 -4.55
CA THR A 39 3.70 10.27 -4.69
C THR A 39 5.05 9.85 -4.13
N SER A 40 6.01 9.55 -5.00
CA SER A 40 7.31 8.97 -4.59
C SER A 40 8.06 9.86 -3.60
N ALA A 41 8.10 11.18 -3.83
CA ALA A 41 8.76 12.12 -2.95
C ALA A 41 8.12 12.17 -1.55
N SER A 42 6.78 12.16 -1.50
CA SER A 42 6.02 12.16 -0.24
C SER A 42 6.21 10.86 0.55
N ALA A 43 6.26 9.71 -0.14
CA ALA A 43 6.53 8.42 0.49
C ALA A 43 7.95 8.36 1.09
N ALA A 44 8.97 8.76 0.33
CA ALA A 44 10.34 8.84 0.81
C ALA A 44 10.48 9.82 1.98
N GLY A 45 9.84 11.00 1.91
CA GLY A 45 9.84 11.98 2.99
C GLY A 45 9.25 11.45 4.30
N ARG A 46 8.15 10.68 4.23
CA ARG A 46 7.58 10.03 5.41
C ARG A 46 8.51 8.96 6.00
N LEU A 47 9.16 8.16 5.16
CA LEU A 47 10.15 7.18 5.61
C LEU A 47 11.34 7.87 6.29
N LEU A 48 11.88 8.93 5.68
CA LEU A 48 12.95 9.73 6.29
C LEU A 48 12.53 10.31 7.64
N GLY A 49 11.34 10.90 7.73
CA GLY A 49 10.79 11.42 8.99
C GLY A 49 10.64 10.33 10.06
N LEU A 50 10.20 9.13 9.67
CA LEU A 50 10.11 7.99 10.57
C LEU A 50 11.50 7.54 11.05
N SER A 51 12.47 7.44 10.15
CA SER A 51 13.84 7.04 10.47
C SER A 51 14.56 8.02 11.40
N VAL A 52 14.23 9.32 11.32
CA VAL A 52 14.74 10.34 12.25
C VAL A 52 14.27 10.06 13.68
N LEU A 53 13.01 9.64 13.85
CA LEU A 53 12.45 9.32 15.16
C LEU A 53 12.88 7.94 15.66
N SER A 54 12.99 6.97 14.75
CA SER A 54 13.40 5.60 15.05
C SER A 54 14.01 4.93 13.81
N PRO A 55 15.36 4.76 13.78
CA PRO A 55 16.03 4.08 12.68
C PRO A 55 15.51 2.66 12.45
N SER A 56 15.25 1.91 13.53
CA SER A 56 14.73 0.54 13.44
C SER A 56 13.34 0.47 12.80
N ALA A 57 12.48 1.46 13.06
CA ALA A 57 11.18 1.53 12.40
C ALA A 57 11.31 1.85 10.91
N GLY A 58 12.31 2.67 10.53
CA GLY A 58 12.66 2.93 9.13
C GLY A 58 13.03 1.64 8.38
N THR A 59 13.92 0.84 8.96
CA THR A 59 14.35 -0.45 8.37
C THR A 59 13.18 -1.42 8.19
N VAL A 60 12.31 -1.55 9.20
CA VAL A 60 11.12 -2.40 9.10
C VAL A 60 10.20 -1.94 7.97
N MET A 61 9.99 -0.63 7.82
CA MET A 61 9.16 -0.10 6.73
C MET A 61 9.79 -0.29 5.36
N GLU A 62 11.12 -0.24 5.25
CA GLU A 62 11.85 -0.49 4.00
C GLU A 62 11.73 -1.95 3.58
N ASP A 63 11.91 -2.89 4.52
CA ASP A 63 11.68 -4.32 4.29
C ASP A 63 10.25 -4.58 3.77
N LEU A 64 9.23 -3.99 4.41
CA LEU A 64 7.84 -4.18 4.00
C LEU A 64 7.50 -3.56 2.63
N ILE A 65 8.27 -2.59 2.15
CA ILE A 65 8.09 -2.00 0.81
C ILE A 65 8.76 -2.86 -0.26
N GLN A 66 9.90 -3.46 0.07
CA GLN A 66 10.68 -4.27 -0.85
C GLN A 66 10.34 -5.75 -0.69
N GLN A 67 9.35 -6.21 -1.47
CA GLN A 67 8.93 -7.60 -1.47
C GLN A 67 10.11 -8.57 -1.61
N GLY A 68 10.20 -9.55 -0.71
CA GLY A 68 11.24 -10.58 -0.68
C GLY A 68 12.51 -10.19 0.08
N SER A 69 12.53 -9.03 0.76
CA SER A 69 13.61 -8.64 1.68
C SER A 69 13.09 -8.58 3.11
N GLY A 70 13.54 -9.51 3.96
CA GLY A 70 13.23 -9.48 5.39
C GLY A 70 11.75 -9.80 5.68
N LEU A 71 10.95 -8.75 5.87
CA LEU A 71 9.55 -8.83 6.26
C LEU A 71 8.64 -8.62 5.04
N ASP A 72 7.74 -9.58 4.79
CA ASP A 72 6.71 -9.45 3.76
C ASP A 72 5.32 -9.31 4.39
N LEU A 73 4.50 -8.42 3.81
CA LEU A 73 3.08 -8.29 4.17
C LEU A 73 2.22 -8.98 3.11
N VAL A 74 1.38 -9.92 3.52
CA VAL A 74 0.46 -10.63 2.62
C VAL A 74 -0.98 -10.47 3.08
N GLU A 75 -1.87 -10.27 2.13
CA GLU A 75 -3.32 -10.29 2.36
C GLU A 75 -3.85 -11.67 1.93
N ARG A 76 -4.54 -12.36 2.85
CA ARG A 76 -5.18 -13.65 2.57
C ARG A 76 -6.58 -13.74 3.18
N PRO A 77 -7.50 -14.53 2.59
CA PRO A 77 -8.78 -14.79 3.21
C PRO A 77 -8.62 -15.56 4.53
N VAL A 78 -9.53 -15.30 5.46
CA VAL A 78 -9.63 -16.00 6.75
C VAL A 78 -10.14 -17.43 6.52
N ILE A 79 -9.51 -18.42 7.15
CA ILE A 79 -9.94 -19.82 7.05
C ILE A 79 -10.96 -20.17 8.15
N LYS A 80 -11.78 -21.19 7.93
CA LYS A 80 -12.81 -21.62 8.90
C LYS A 80 -12.26 -21.93 10.29
N ALA A 81 -11.01 -22.40 10.39
CA ALA A 81 -10.34 -22.72 11.65
C ALA A 81 -9.92 -21.48 12.47
N GLU A 82 -9.94 -20.29 11.88
CA GLU A 82 -9.60 -19.02 12.54
C GLU A 82 -10.84 -18.27 13.02
N VAL A 83 -12.04 -18.68 12.56
CA VAL A 83 -13.29 -18.04 12.93
C VAL A 83 -13.56 -18.22 14.43
N GLY A 84 -13.77 -17.10 15.12
CA GLY A 84 -14.04 -17.08 16.56
C GLY A 84 -12.80 -17.11 17.45
N LYS A 85 -11.59 -17.24 16.87
CA LYS A 85 -10.33 -17.12 17.60
C LYS A 85 -9.89 -15.66 17.74
N ASN A 86 -9.10 -15.38 18.76
CA ASN A 86 -8.37 -14.13 18.85
C ASN A 86 -7.24 -14.10 17.82
N VAL A 87 -6.89 -12.90 17.35
CA VAL A 87 -5.77 -12.65 16.43
C VAL A 87 -4.44 -13.18 16.98
N ARG A 88 -4.28 -13.22 18.31
CA ARG A 88 -3.07 -13.78 18.95
C ARG A 88 -3.03 -15.31 18.98
N GLU A 89 -4.13 -15.97 18.64
CA GLU A 89 -4.28 -17.43 18.67
C GLU A 89 -4.19 -18.05 17.26
N THR A 90 -3.90 -17.23 16.24
CA THR A 90 -3.58 -17.71 14.89
C THR A 90 -2.10 -18.07 14.77
N ASP A 91 -1.78 -19.01 13.89
CA ASP A 91 -0.39 -19.45 13.69
C ASP A 91 0.48 -18.36 13.03
N ASP A 92 -0.14 -17.48 12.25
CA ASP A 92 0.52 -16.34 11.59
C ASP A 92 0.47 -15.06 12.43
N LEU A 93 1.47 -14.19 12.24
CA LEU A 93 1.43 -12.82 12.74
C LEU A 93 0.42 -11.98 11.93
N VAL A 94 -0.76 -11.79 12.49
CA VAL A 94 -1.82 -10.99 11.85
C VAL A 94 -1.75 -9.54 12.31
N VAL A 95 -1.54 -8.64 11.34
CA VAL A 95 -1.45 -7.18 11.59
C VAL A 95 -2.83 -6.53 11.65
N SER A 96 -3.78 -6.96 10.82
CA SER A 96 -5.14 -6.41 10.78
C SER A 96 -6.12 -7.39 10.12
N VAL A 97 -7.41 -7.22 10.42
CA VAL A 97 -8.52 -7.93 9.77
C VAL A 97 -9.37 -6.92 9.02
N LEU A 98 -9.47 -7.11 7.70
CA LEU A 98 -10.32 -6.30 6.82
C LEU A 98 -11.73 -6.93 6.75
N ARG A 99 -12.77 -6.10 6.70
CA ARG A 99 -14.18 -6.53 6.58
C ARG A 99 -14.79 -6.01 5.29
#